data_AF-A0AAW0NFU0-F1
#
_entry.id   AF-A0AAW0NFU0-F1
#
_cell.length_a   1.000
_cell.length_b   1.000
_cell.length_c   1.000
_cell.angle_alpha   90.00
_cell.angle_beta   90.00
_cell.angle_gamma   90.00
#
_symmetry.space_group_name_H-M   'P 1'
#
loop_
_entity.id
_entity.type
_entity.pdbx_description
1 polymer ?
#
loop_
_entity_poly.entity_id
_entity_poly.type
_entity_poly.pdbx_seq_one_letter_code
_entity_poly.pdbx_strand_id
1 'polypeptide(L)'
;MPTDTKRVKGPELSQSPSVFQRKPPLADRPTSRGTRQDGRQRDQVDVRSVFVRCGLVSQAKGSAYMEAGNTKVICCVYGPRETERKDETDMKCGRLTADMRFAPFSCPERGSWIQSSQDKDFP
;
A
#
# COMPACT_ATOMS: atom_id res chain seq x y z
N MET A 1 20.98 -13.33 11.26
CA MET A 1 19.66 -13.67 10.72
C MET A 1 19.86 -14.63 9.55
N PRO A 2 18.94 -15.57 9.27
CA PRO A 2 19.07 -16.45 8.10
C PRO A 2 19.17 -15.60 6.84
N THR A 3 20.26 -15.75 6.09
CA THR A 3 20.51 -14.99 4.86
C THR A 3 19.56 -15.52 3.77
N ASP A 4 18.76 -14.64 3.18
CA ASP A 4 17.85 -15.03 2.08
C ASP A 4 18.67 -15.43 0.84
N THR A 5 18.78 -16.74 0.60
CA THR A 5 19.51 -17.31 -0.54
C THR A 5 18.75 -17.22 -1.85
N LYS A 6 17.46 -16.85 -1.85
CA LYS A 6 16.65 -16.70 -3.08
C LYS A 6 16.76 -15.31 -3.71
N ARG A 7 17.52 -14.40 -3.10
CA ARG A 7 17.63 -13.00 -3.53
C ARG A 7 19.08 -12.58 -3.71
N VAL A 8 19.25 -11.44 -4.38
CA VAL A 8 20.55 -10.78 -4.53
C VAL A 8 21.08 -10.43 -3.14
N LYS A 9 22.33 -10.83 -2.87
CA LYS A 9 23.02 -10.55 -1.61
C LYS A 9 23.40 -9.07 -1.57
N GLY A 10 22.58 -8.28 -0.87
CA GLY A 10 22.87 -6.89 -0.54
C GLY A 10 23.71 -6.75 0.73
N PRO A 11 24.01 -5.50 1.14
CA PRO A 11 24.60 -5.24 2.45
C PRO A 11 23.63 -5.66 3.58
N GLU A 12 24.19 -6.04 4.72
CA GLU A 12 23.42 -6.46 5.92
C GLU A 12 22.55 -5.32 6.47
N LEU A 13 23.01 -4.07 6.35
CA LEU A 13 22.31 -2.87 6.80
C LEU A 13 22.26 -1.83 5.68
N SER A 14 21.09 -1.22 5.51
CA SER A 14 20.88 -0.07 4.63
C SER A 14 20.03 0.95 5.38
N GLN A 15 20.59 2.13 5.63
CA GLN A 15 19.89 3.23 6.30
C GLN A 15 19.51 4.30 5.29
N SER A 16 18.31 4.88 5.44
CA SER A 16 17.85 5.96 4.59
C SER A 16 18.61 7.26 4.91
N PRO A 17 19.03 8.05 3.91
CA PRO A 17 19.71 9.33 4.14
C PRO A 17 18.87 10.35 4.91
N SER A 18 17.55 10.19 4.92
CA SER A 18 16.61 11.04 5.65
C SER A 18 16.85 11.06 7.16
N VAL A 19 17.44 9.99 7.72
CA VAL A 19 17.80 9.93 9.15
C VAL A 19 18.87 10.98 9.50
N PHE A 20 19.74 11.32 8.55
CA PHE A 20 20.81 12.30 8.74
C PHE A 20 20.40 13.72 8.37
N GLN A 21 19.19 13.92 7.86
CA GLN A 21 18.69 15.26 7.57
C GLN A 21 18.35 15.96 8.89
N ARG A 22 18.81 17.20 9.03
CA ARG A 22 18.47 18.04 10.17
C ARG A 22 16.96 18.33 10.09
N LYS A 23 16.17 17.58 10.86
CA LYS A 23 14.73 17.80 10.95
C LYS A 23 14.56 19.25 11.41
N PRO A 24 13.89 20.12 10.64
CA PRO A 24 13.60 21.45 11.14
C PRO A 24 12.90 21.28 12.50
N PRO A 25 13.17 22.14 13.49
CA PRO A 25 12.44 22.09 14.75
C PRO A 25 10.97 21.97 14.39
N LEU A 26 10.27 21.02 15.03
CA LEU A 26 8.86 20.74 14.80
C LEU A 26 8.13 22.07 15.01
N ALA A 27 7.99 22.83 13.93
CA ALA A 27 7.25 24.05 13.98
C ALA A 27 5.83 23.54 14.18
N ASP A 28 5.33 23.65 15.39
CA ASP A 28 3.95 24.04 15.62
C ASP A 28 3.73 25.27 14.75
N ARG A 29 3.54 25.06 13.45
CA ARG A 29 2.89 26.01 12.59
C ARG A 29 1.42 25.78 12.92
N PRO A 30 0.81 26.57 13.81
CA PRO A 30 -0.64 26.67 13.77
C PRO A 30 -0.95 27.03 12.32
N THR A 31 -1.61 26.14 11.60
CA THR A 31 -2.16 26.46 10.29
C THR A 31 -3.09 27.63 10.53
N SER A 32 -2.61 28.84 10.25
CA SER A 32 -3.12 30.05 10.89
C SER A 32 -4.53 30.43 10.45
N ARG A 33 -5.19 29.65 9.58
CA ARG A 33 -6.52 29.95 9.03
C ARG A 33 -7.29 28.72 8.54
N GLY A 34 -7.46 27.69 9.38
CA GLY A 34 -8.41 26.59 9.07
C GLY A 34 -8.05 25.67 7.88
N THR A 35 -6.94 25.89 7.18
CA THR A 35 -6.46 25.04 6.07
C THR A 35 -5.58 23.89 6.56
N ARG A 36 -5.63 22.75 5.89
CA ARG A 36 -4.77 21.57 6.12
C ARG A 36 -3.36 21.81 5.55
N GLN A 37 -2.41 20.92 5.88
CA GLN A 37 -1.01 21.02 5.41
C GLN A 37 -0.87 20.98 3.88
N ASP A 38 -1.85 20.39 3.20
CA ASP A 38 -1.94 20.28 1.75
C ASP A 38 -2.75 21.42 1.10
N GLY A 39 -3.09 22.47 1.85
CA GLY A 39 -3.83 23.64 1.36
C GLY A 39 -5.34 23.48 1.27
N ARG A 40 -5.87 22.29 1.57
CA ARG A 40 -7.32 22.00 1.56
C ARG A 40 -8.05 22.62 2.74
N GLN A 41 -9.30 23.01 2.56
CA GLN A 41 -10.11 23.58 3.65
C GLN A 41 -10.61 22.48 4.60
N ARG A 42 -10.70 22.76 5.91
CA ARG A 42 -11.21 21.80 6.90
C ARG A 42 -12.74 21.69 6.91
N ASP A 43 -13.44 22.79 6.63
CA ASP A 43 -14.91 22.91 6.77
C ASP A 43 -15.69 22.51 5.51
N GLN A 44 -15.03 22.43 4.35
CA GLN A 44 -15.60 21.96 3.10
C GLN A 44 -15.23 20.48 2.90
N VAL A 45 -16.12 19.69 2.27
CA VAL A 45 -15.80 18.33 1.79
C VAL A 45 -14.83 18.44 0.61
N ASP A 46 -13.57 18.76 0.92
CA ASP A 46 -12.48 18.95 -0.02
C ASP A 46 -11.72 17.63 -0.18
N VAL A 47 -12.10 16.86 -1.20
CA VAL A 47 -11.53 15.55 -1.52
C VAL A 47 -10.27 15.74 -2.38
N ARG A 48 -9.23 14.92 -2.14
CA ARG A 48 -8.05 14.89 -3.02
C ARG A 48 -8.48 14.56 -4.45
N SER A 49 -7.76 15.05 -5.45
CA SER A 49 -8.01 14.66 -6.84
C SER A 49 -7.97 13.13 -6.98
N VAL A 50 -9.06 12.57 -7.51
CA VAL A 50 -9.21 11.13 -7.70
C VAL A 50 -9.13 10.79 -9.18
N PHE A 51 -8.27 9.83 -9.53
CA PHE A 51 -8.22 9.23 -10.86
C PHE A 51 -8.42 7.73 -10.73
N VAL A 52 -9.36 7.18 -11.51
CA VAL A 52 -9.66 5.75 -11.52
C VAL A 52 -9.62 5.23 -12.95
N ARG A 53 -8.93 4.11 -13.15
CA ARG A 53 -8.92 3.39 -14.42
C ARG A 53 -9.11 1.90 -14.20
N CYS A 54 -10.16 1.35 -14.77
CA CYS A 54 -10.41 -0.09 -14.79
C CYS A 54 -9.71 -0.74 -16.01
N GLY A 55 -9.37 -2.03 -15.89
CA GLY A 55 -8.79 -2.81 -17.00
C GLY A 55 -7.34 -2.46 -17.33
N LEU A 56 -6.55 -2.01 -16.36
CA LEU A 56 -5.14 -1.64 -16.57
C LEU A 56 -4.24 -2.86 -16.85
N VAL A 57 -4.46 -3.97 -16.13
CA VAL A 57 -3.68 -5.20 -16.23
C VAL A 57 -4.42 -6.20 -17.10
N SER A 58 -3.83 -6.54 -18.26
CA SER A 58 -4.41 -7.44 -19.25
C SER A 58 -4.42 -8.92 -18.83
N GLN A 59 -3.50 -9.33 -17.96
CA GLN A 59 -3.40 -10.71 -17.47
C GLN A 59 -4.44 -11.05 -16.39
N ALA A 60 -4.99 -10.04 -15.72
CA ALA A 60 -5.98 -10.23 -14.67
C ALA A 60 -7.39 -10.25 -15.29
N LYS A 61 -8.31 -11.03 -14.70
CA LYS A 61 -9.71 -11.08 -15.15
C LYS A 61 -10.43 -9.75 -14.88
N GLY A 62 -10.07 -9.10 -13.78
CA GLY A 62 -10.43 -7.72 -13.49
C GLY A 62 -9.22 -6.99 -12.91
N SER A 63 -9.08 -5.72 -13.23
CA SER A 63 -8.04 -4.88 -12.62
C SER A 63 -8.53 -3.46 -12.48
N ALA A 64 -8.04 -2.77 -11.45
CA ALA A 64 -8.37 -1.38 -11.19
C ALA A 64 -7.12 -0.64 -10.69
N TYR A 65 -6.93 0.56 -11.20
CA TYR A 65 -5.94 1.52 -10.74
C TYR A 65 -6.66 2.72 -10.16
N MET A 66 -6.26 3.14 -8.96
CA MET A 66 -6.81 4.31 -8.29
C MET A 66 -5.67 5.19 -7.79
N GLU A 67 -5.83 6.48 -8.00
CA GLU A 67 -4.97 7.53 -7.48
C GLU A 67 -5.81 8.54 -6.71
N ALA A 68 -5.37 8.90 -5.51
CA ALA A 68 -5.97 9.93 -4.66
C ALA A 68 -4.85 10.84 -4.14
N GLY A 69 -4.52 11.90 -4.89
CA GLY A 69 -3.30 12.67 -4.66
C GLY A 69 -2.04 11.78 -4.69
N ASN A 70 -1.26 11.76 -3.61
CA ASN A 70 -0.03 10.96 -3.54
C ASN A 70 -0.26 9.46 -3.28
N THR A 71 -1.50 9.03 -3.03
CA THR A 71 -1.83 7.62 -2.78
C THR A 71 -2.18 6.95 -4.11
N LYS A 72 -1.39 5.96 -4.52
CA LYS A 72 -1.61 5.18 -5.74
C LYS A 72 -1.73 3.71 -5.39
N VAL A 73 -2.80 3.06 -5.86
CA VAL A 73 -3.10 1.65 -5.58
C VAL A 73 -3.46 0.95 -6.89
N ILE A 74 -2.97 -0.28 -7.03
CA ILE A 74 -3.36 -1.19 -8.11
C ILE A 74 -3.95 -2.45 -7.50
N CYS A 75 -5.10 -2.88 -8.00
CA CYS A 75 -5.79 -4.10 -7.58
C CYS A 75 -6.02 -5.00 -8.80
N CYS A 76 -5.80 -6.30 -8.62
CA CYS A 76 -6.00 -7.32 -9.63
C CYS A 76 -6.85 -8.44 -9.04
N VAL A 77 -7.91 -8.80 -9.73
CA VAL A 77 -8.78 -9.93 -9.40
C VAL A 77 -8.51 -11.03 -10.40
N TYR A 78 -8.12 -12.19 -9.87
CA TYR A 78 -8.05 -13.42 -10.62
C TYR A 78 -9.33 -14.20 -10.33
N GLY A 79 -9.97 -14.67 -11.40
CA GLY A 79 -11.30 -15.27 -11.33
C GLY A 79 -11.43 -16.43 -10.34
N PRO A 80 -12.65 -16.95 -10.16
CA PRO A 80 -12.89 -18.07 -9.26
C PRO A 80 -12.02 -19.26 -9.69
N ARG A 81 -11.18 -19.73 -8.78
CA ARG A 81 -10.35 -20.93 -8.94
C ARG A 81 -10.91 -22.01 -8.05
N GLU A 82 -10.86 -23.25 -8.52
CA GLU A 82 -11.20 -24.39 -7.67
C GLU A 82 -10.21 -24.46 -6.51
N THR A 83 -10.73 -24.57 -5.30
CA THR A 83 -9.91 -24.66 -4.09
C THR A 83 -9.39 -26.08 -3.94
N GLU A 84 -8.08 -26.24 -3.70
CA GLU A 84 -7.46 -27.57 -3.50
C GLU A 84 -7.96 -28.28 -2.23
N ARG A 85 -8.43 -27.51 -1.23
CA ARG A 85 -9.05 -28.04 0.00
C ARG A 85 -10.55 -28.21 -0.18
N LYS A 86 -10.99 -29.47 -0.24
CA LYS A 86 -12.39 -29.88 -0.30
C LYS A 86 -12.95 -30.06 1.11
N ASP A 87 -12.93 -29.01 1.92
CA ASP A 87 -13.67 -29.03 3.17
C ASP A 87 -15.17 -28.89 2.83
N GLU A 88 -16.00 -29.86 3.23
CA GLU A 88 -17.42 -29.96 2.81
C GLU A 88 -18.26 -28.72 3.16
N THR A 89 -17.86 -27.97 4.20
CA THR A 89 -18.52 -26.74 4.65
C THR A 89 -18.28 -25.55 3.69
N ASP A 90 -17.14 -25.52 3.00
CA ASP A 90 -16.72 -24.42 2.12
C ASP A 90 -17.33 -24.51 0.70
N MET A 91 -18.08 -25.57 0.38
CA MET A 91 -18.67 -25.74 -0.96
C MET A 91 -19.95 -24.93 -1.21
N LYS A 92 -20.53 -24.31 -0.17
CA LYS A 92 -21.76 -23.51 -0.30
C LYS A 92 -21.51 -22.04 -0.63
N CYS A 93 -20.32 -21.51 -0.30
CA CYS A 93 -19.93 -20.11 -0.48
C CYS A 93 -18.50 -20.02 -1.04
N GLY A 94 -18.24 -19.08 -1.94
CA GLY A 94 -16.88 -18.85 -2.44
C GLY A 94 -15.97 -18.20 -1.38
N ARG A 95 -14.68 -18.57 -1.37
CA ARG A 95 -13.68 -17.93 -0.51
C ARG A 95 -12.89 -16.87 -1.28
N LEU A 96 -12.82 -15.66 -0.73
CA LEU A 96 -11.97 -14.58 -1.24
C LEU A 96 -10.67 -14.54 -0.42
N THR A 97 -9.53 -14.61 -1.10
CA THR A 97 -8.23 -14.34 -0.48
C THR A 97 -7.72 -13.02 -1.04
N ALA A 98 -7.57 -12.03 -0.17
CA ALA A 98 -7.02 -10.73 -0.50
C ALA A 98 -5.60 -10.61 0.06
N ASP A 99 -4.65 -10.27 -0.81
CA ASP A 99 -3.26 -10.00 -0.44
C ASP A 99 -3.00 -8.49 -0.66
N MET A 100 -2.85 -7.74 0.43
CA MET A 100 -2.38 -6.36 0.38
C MET A 100 -0.86 -6.32 0.60
N ARG A 101 -0.14 -5.62 -0.28
CA ARG A 101 1.30 -5.44 -0.15
C ARG A 101 1.73 -4.03 -0.52
N PHE A 102 2.60 -3.45 0.28
CA PHE A 102 3.27 -2.21 -0.06
C PHE A 102 4.48 -2.49 -0.95
N ALA A 103 4.67 -1.67 -1.99
CA ALA A 103 5.91 -1.71 -2.75
C ALA A 103 7.07 -1.22 -1.86
N PRO A 104 8.28 -1.81 -1.95
CA PRO A 104 9.41 -1.43 -1.10
C PRO A 104 9.79 0.05 -1.16
N PHE A 105 9.43 0.75 -2.23
CA PHE A 105 9.71 2.17 -2.48
C PHE A 105 8.51 3.10 -2.19
N SER A 106 7.40 2.57 -1.68
CA SER A 106 6.17 3.36 -1.48
C SER A 106 6.24 4.30 -0.27
N CYS A 107 6.99 3.90 0.77
CA CYS A 107 7.18 4.69 1.99
C CYS A 107 8.50 5.47 1.95
N PRO A 108 8.64 6.54 2.77
CA PRO A 108 9.89 7.28 2.90
C PRO A 108 11.07 6.40 3.33
N GLU A 109 10.79 5.40 4.16
CA GLU A 109 11.73 4.33 4.50
C GLU A 109 11.44 3.11 3.63
N ARG A 110 12.52 2.48 3.15
CA ARG A 110 12.42 1.31 2.29
C ARG A 110 11.84 0.14 3.08
N GLY A 111 10.65 -0.30 2.71
CA GLY A 111 9.99 -1.45 3.32
C GLY A 111 10.70 -2.77 3.01
N SER A 112 10.53 -3.76 3.90
CA SER A 112 10.89 -5.14 3.59
C SER A 112 9.96 -5.69 2.50
N TRP A 113 10.39 -6.75 1.83
CA TRP A 113 9.55 -7.45 0.86
C TRP A 113 8.52 -8.39 1.50
N ILE A 114 8.73 -8.71 2.77
CA ILE A 114 7.87 -9.58 3.54
C ILE A 114 6.68 -8.75 4.00
N GLN A 115 5.50 -9.35 3.96
CA GLN A 115 4.28 -8.75 4.48
C GLN A 115 4.50 -8.35 5.94
N SER A 116 4.45 -7.04 6.19
CA SER A 116 4.64 -6.49 7.51
C SER A 116 3.38 -6.70 8.36
N SER A 117 3.44 -6.51 9.68
CA SER A 117 2.24 -6.56 10.52
C SER A 117 1.20 -5.51 10.09
N GLN A 118 1.67 -4.34 9.62
CA GLN A 118 0.80 -3.29 9.09
C GLN A 118 0.00 -3.75 7.87
N ASP A 119 0.53 -4.69 7.08
CA ASP A 119 -0.12 -5.25 5.89
C ASP A 119 -1.10 -6.38 6.26
N LYS A 120 -0.98 -6.96 7.46
CA LYS A 120 -1.86 -8.05 7.95
C LYS A 120 -3.10 -7.53 8.65
N ASP A 121 -3.03 -6.33 9.21
CA ASP A 121 -4.13 -5.72 9.96
C ASP A 121 -5.25 -5.19 9.03
N PHE A 122 -5.02 -5.18 7.71
CA PHE A 122 -6.03 -4.83 6.72
C PHE A 122 -6.68 -6.11 6.15
N PRO A 123 -8.00 -6.31 6.38
CA PRO A 123 -8.73 -7.53 5.99
C PRO A 123 -8.95 -7.69 4.49
#